data_AF-A0A7W3DHW0-F1
#
_entry.id   AF-A0A7W3DHW0-F1
#
_cell.length_a   1.000
_cell.length_b   1.000
_cell.length_c   1.000
_cell.angle_alpha   90.00
_cell.angle_beta   90.00
_cell.angle_gamma   90.00
#
_symmetry.space_group_name_H-M   'P 1'
#
loop_
_entity.id
_entity.type
_entity.pdbx_description
1 polymer ?
#
loop_
_entity_poly.entity_id
_entity_poly.type
_entity_poly.pdbx_seq_one_letter_code
_entity_poly.pdbx_strand_id
1 'polypeptide(L)'
;MHIDTLIQRLREALPAINSEAQAKSFLQNFELSDQMALVTAYYIGNKHLHENELMPDTGRLHRTLHDHIEHSEYADIIHKKRFAISDAMNSFLRCTTQQQRNDF
;
A
#
# COMPACT_ATOMS: atom_id res chain seq x y z
N MET A 1 11.96 3.87 2.51
CA MET A 1 11.36 4.21 3.82
C MET A 1 10.72 2.97 4.44
N HIS A 2 10.50 2.93 5.76
CA HIS A 2 9.73 1.83 6.38
C HIS A 2 8.25 1.92 6.01
N ILE A 3 7.60 0.77 5.80
CA ILE A 3 6.21 0.70 5.33
C ILE A 3 5.21 1.35 6.30
N ASP A 4 5.46 1.30 7.61
CA ASP A 4 4.60 1.94 8.62
C ASP A 4 4.56 3.46 8.41
N THR A 5 5.72 4.08 8.14
CA THR A 5 5.82 5.51 7.84
C THR A 5 5.16 5.87 6.51
N LEU A 6 5.31 5.03 5.49
CA LEU A 6 4.66 5.23 4.20
C LEU A 6 3.13 5.18 4.32
N ILE A 7 2.60 4.20 5.04
CA ILE A 7 1.16 4.05 5.30
C ILE A 7 0.62 5.27 6.06
N GLN A 8 1.35 5.74 7.08
CA GLN A 8 0.96 6.94 7.82
C GLN A 8 0.87 8.15 6.89
N ARG A 9 1.91 8.42 6.09
CA ARG A 9 1.93 9.55 5.15
C ARG A 9 0.82 9.45 4.11
N LEU A 10 0.53 8.26 3.61
CA LEU A 10 -0.58 8.04 2.69
C LEU A 10 -1.91 8.41 3.34
N ARG A 11 -2.17 7.96 4.58
CA ARG A 11 -3.40 8.28 5.32
C ARG A 11 -3.61 9.77 5.55
N GLU A 12 -2.54 10.48 5.87
CA GLU A 12 -2.57 11.93 6.05
C GLU A 12 -2.88 12.66 4.72
N ALA A 13 -2.40 12.13 3.60
CA ALA A 13 -2.62 12.70 2.27
C ALA A 13 -4.00 12.36 1.66
N LEU A 14 -4.59 11.21 2.00
CA LEU A 14 -5.83 10.69 1.39
C LEU A 14 -6.97 11.72 1.31
N PRO A 15 -7.28 12.53 2.34
CA PRO A 15 -8.36 13.53 2.26
C PRO A 15 -8.17 14.58 1.17
N ALA A 16 -6.91 14.87 0.80
CA ALA A 16 -6.58 15.83 -0.25
C ALA A 16 -6.54 15.22 -1.66
N ILE A 17 -6.46 13.88 -1.78
CA ILE A 17 -6.35 13.18 -3.06
C ILE A 17 -7.74 12.97 -3.66
N ASN A 18 -8.14 13.89 -4.55
CA ASN A 18 -9.42 13.86 -5.25
C ASN A 18 -9.27 13.66 -6.78
N SER A 19 -8.05 13.48 -7.25
CA SER A 19 -7.70 13.25 -8.66
C SER A 19 -6.47 12.37 -8.80
N GLU A 20 -6.30 11.75 -9.96
CA GLU A 20 -5.09 11.01 -10.31
C GLU A 20 -3.85 11.92 -10.30
N ALA A 21 -3.98 13.16 -10.77
CA ALA A 21 -2.89 14.13 -10.74
C ALA A 21 -2.39 14.40 -9.31
N GLN A 22 -3.28 14.53 -8.33
CA GLN A 22 -2.89 14.68 -6.92
C GLN A 22 -2.25 13.41 -6.35
N ALA A 23 -2.76 12.22 -6.72
CA ALA A 23 -2.14 10.95 -6.33
C ALA A 23 -0.72 10.83 -6.90
N LYS A 24 -0.52 11.23 -8.16
CA LYS A 24 0.78 11.28 -8.82
C LYS A 24 1.72 12.26 -8.11
N SER A 25 1.27 13.48 -7.80
CA SER A 25 2.06 14.46 -7.04
C SER A 25 2.44 13.95 -5.65
N PHE A 26 1.55 13.22 -4.98
CA PHE A 26 1.88 12.55 -3.71
C PHE A 26 2.99 11.52 -3.90
N LEU A 27 2.86 10.62 -4.89
CA LEU A 27 3.82 9.56 -5.17
C LEU A 27 5.20 10.07 -5.57
N GLN A 28 5.28 11.21 -6.25
CA GLN A 28 6.55 11.85 -6.65
C GLN A 28 7.45 12.26 -5.48
N ASN A 29 6.95 12.24 -4.23
CA ASN A 29 7.76 12.47 -3.03
C ASN A 29 8.50 11.22 -2.55
N PHE A 30 8.36 10.10 -3.23
CA PHE A 30 8.90 8.80 -2.82
C PHE A 30 9.68 8.14 -3.95
N GLU A 31 10.69 7.36 -3.59
CA GLU A 31 11.41 6.48 -4.51
C GLU A 31 10.47 5.40 -5.08
N LEU A 32 10.78 4.87 -6.27
CA LEU A 32 9.95 3.85 -6.92
C LEU A 32 9.66 2.64 -6.02
N SER A 33 10.65 2.18 -5.25
CA SER A 33 10.49 1.05 -4.33
C SER A 33 9.53 1.34 -3.17
N ASP A 34 9.41 2.61 -2.75
CA ASP A 34 8.47 3.05 -1.71
C ASP A 34 7.06 3.21 -2.30
N GLN A 35 6.95 3.69 -3.55
CA GLN A 35 5.66 3.73 -4.27
C GLN A 35 5.11 2.32 -4.49
N MET A 36 5.96 1.38 -4.90
CA MET A 36 5.62 -0.04 -5.03
C MET A 36 5.20 -0.64 -3.70
N ALA A 37 5.89 -0.30 -2.60
CA ALA A 37 5.53 -0.76 -1.25
C ALA A 37 4.09 -0.38 -0.88
N LEU A 38 3.67 0.85 -1.17
CA LEU A 38 2.31 1.33 -0.92
C LEU A 38 1.27 0.53 -1.70
N VAL A 39 1.50 0.33 -3.00
CA VAL A 39 0.57 -0.41 -3.87
C VAL A 39 0.50 -1.89 -3.45
N THR A 40 1.64 -2.52 -3.21
CA THR A 40 1.70 -3.91 -2.75
C THR A 40 1.03 -4.10 -1.39
N ALA A 41 1.27 -3.19 -0.43
CA ALA A 41 0.60 -3.23 0.87
C ALA A 41 -0.93 -3.05 0.73
N TYR A 42 -1.39 -2.21 -0.20
CA TYR A 42 -2.81 -2.09 -0.51
C TYR A 42 -3.41 -3.43 -0.97
N TYR A 43 -2.80 -4.11 -1.94
CA TYR A 43 -3.35 -5.37 -2.46
C TYR A 43 -3.32 -6.49 -1.42
N ILE A 44 -2.23 -6.62 -0.68
CA ILE A 44 -2.14 -7.58 0.44
C ILE A 44 -3.23 -7.27 1.46
N GLY A 45 -3.32 -6.02 1.92
CA GLY A 45 -4.32 -5.60 2.90
C GLY A 45 -5.76 -5.82 2.42
N ASN A 46 -6.03 -5.51 1.16
CA ASN A 46 -7.35 -5.70 0.54
C ASN A 46 -7.72 -7.18 0.44
N LYS A 47 -6.76 -8.07 0.17
CA LYS A 47 -6.98 -9.53 0.19
C LYS A 47 -7.36 -10.04 1.59
N HIS A 48 -6.93 -9.35 2.64
CA HIS A 48 -7.07 -9.78 4.05
C HIS A 48 -8.02 -8.90 4.86
N LEU A 49 -8.99 -8.23 4.21
CA LEU A 49 -9.90 -7.28 4.88
C LEU A 49 -10.62 -7.87 6.10
N HIS A 50 -10.98 -9.14 6.04
CA HIS A 50 -11.74 -9.86 7.08
C HIS A 50 -10.89 -10.84 7.89
N GLU A 51 -9.57 -10.87 7.64
CA GLU A 51 -8.66 -11.80 8.29
C GLU A 51 -7.90 -11.12 9.44
N ASN A 52 -7.40 -11.93 10.38
CA ASN A 52 -6.53 -11.46 11.47
C ASN A 52 -5.06 -11.84 11.27
N GLU A 53 -4.77 -12.64 10.27
CA GLU A 53 -3.44 -13.12 9.92
C GLU A 53 -3.28 -13.23 8.40
N LEU A 54 -2.04 -13.28 7.92
CA LEU A 54 -1.77 -13.55 6.51
C LEU A 54 -2.25 -14.96 6.15
N MET A 55 -3.02 -15.06 5.07
CA MET A 55 -3.42 -16.35 4.52
C MET A 55 -2.17 -17.10 4.02
N PRO A 56 -2.14 -18.44 4.13
CA PRO A 56 -0.98 -19.25 3.74
C PRO A 56 -0.53 -19.06 2.28
N ASP A 57 -1.44 -18.66 1.40
CA ASP A 57 -1.22 -18.46 -0.03
C ASP A 57 -0.76 -17.02 -0.39
N THR A 58 -0.50 -16.16 0.60
CA THR A 58 0.00 -14.78 0.36
C THR A 58 1.36 -14.77 -0.34
N GLY A 59 2.11 -15.86 -0.24
CA GLY A 59 3.47 -15.94 -0.76
C GLY A 59 4.47 -15.20 0.13
N ARG A 60 5.68 -14.95 -0.40
CA ARG A 60 6.71 -14.24 0.35
C ARG A 60 6.35 -12.76 0.45
N LEU A 61 6.17 -12.28 1.68
CA LEU A 61 5.92 -10.86 1.95
C LEU A 61 7.14 -10.02 1.51
N HIS A 62 6.98 -9.26 0.44
CA HIS A 62 8.00 -8.38 -0.12
C HIS A 62 7.35 -7.29 -0.98
N ARG A 63 7.97 -6.11 -1.08
CA ARG A 63 7.47 -5.01 -1.93
C ARG A 63 7.18 -5.39 -3.37
N THR A 64 7.95 -6.33 -3.92
CA THR A 64 7.81 -6.77 -5.32
C THR A 64 6.76 -7.86 -5.52
N LEU A 65 5.99 -8.23 -4.49
CA LEU A 65 4.96 -9.28 -4.63
C LEU A 65 3.92 -8.93 -5.73
N HIS A 66 3.71 -7.64 -5.99
CA HIS A 66 2.85 -7.14 -7.07
C HIS A 66 3.64 -6.32 -8.10
N ASP A 67 4.85 -6.77 -8.47
CA ASP A 67 5.71 -6.11 -9.48
C ASP A 67 5.15 -6.16 -10.91
N HIS A 68 4.17 -7.03 -11.17
CA HIS A 68 3.42 -7.08 -12.42
C HIS A 68 2.54 -5.83 -12.66
N ILE A 69 2.29 -5.01 -11.63
CA ILE A 69 1.56 -3.76 -11.77
C ILE A 69 2.53 -2.71 -12.32
N GLU A 70 2.18 -2.10 -13.46
CA GLU A 70 3.04 -1.11 -14.06
C GLU A 70 3.11 0.16 -13.21
N HIS A 71 4.28 0.79 -13.14
CA HIS A 71 4.48 2.02 -12.37
C HIS A 71 3.52 3.15 -12.81
N SER A 72 3.19 3.19 -14.10
CA SER A 72 2.21 4.10 -14.69
C SER A 72 0.83 4.02 -14.03
N GLU A 73 0.45 2.87 -13.46
CA GLU A 73 -0.87 2.61 -12.88
C GLU A 73 -0.98 3.02 -11.40
N TYR A 74 0.14 3.27 -10.70
CA TYR A 74 0.13 3.46 -9.25
C TYR A 74 -0.72 4.66 -8.80
N ALA A 75 -0.63 5.78 -9.53
CA ALA A 75 -1.42 6.97 -9.23
C ALA A 75 -2.92 6.74 -9.43
N ASP A 76 -3.30 6.03 -10.50
CA ASP A 76 -4.68 5.66 -10.80
C ASP A 76 -5.26 4.73 -9.73
N ILE A 77 -4.49 3.73 -9.30
CA ILE A 77 -4.87 2.82 -8.21
C ILE A 77 -5.14 3.62 -6.93
N ILE A 78 -4.22 4.51 -6.52
CA ILE A 78 -4.40 5.31 -5.31
C ILE A 78 -5.66 6.18 -5.41
N HIS A 79 -5.86 6.86 -6.55
CA HIS A 79 -7.01 7.73 -6.74
C HIS A 79 -8.35 6.96 -6.74
N LYS A 80 -8.45 5.88 -7.53
CA LYS A 80 -9.68 5.09 -7.67
C LYS A 80 -10.03 4.34 -6.38
N LYS A 81 -9.03 3.92 -5.61
CA LYS A 81 -9.22 3.12 -4.39
C LYS A 81 -9.18 3.95 -3.10
N ARG A 82 -9.07 5.28 -3.18
CA ARG A 82 -8.91 6.18 -2.02
C ARG A 82 -9.85 5.93 -0.83
N PHE A 83 -11.10 5.52 -1.08
CA PHE A 83 -12.07 5.24 -0.03
C PHE A 83 -11.86 3.88 0.66
N ALA A 84 -11.21 2.92 -0.01
CA ALA A 84 -10.92 1.59 0.52
C ALA A 84 -9.49 1.44 1.05
N ILE A 85 -8.58 2.36 0.70
CA ILE A 85 -7.17 2.26 1.07
C ILE A 85 -6.98 2.22 2.59
N SER A 86 -7.70 3.05 3.36
CA SER A 86 -7.54 3.06 4.82
C SER A 86 -7.81 1.69 5.45
N ASP A 87 -8.87 1.02 5.01
CA ASP A 87 -9.28 -0.31 5.50
C ASP A 87 -8.32 -1.40 5.04
N ALA A 88 -7.84 -1.33 3.80
CA ALA A 88 -6.80 -2.22 3.31
C ALA A 88 -5.51 -2.05 4.12
N MET A 89 -5.05 -0.81 4.37
CA MET A 89 -3.86 -0.55 5.18
C MET A 89 -4.03 -1.02 6.62
N ASN A 90 -5.22 -0.85 7.22
CA ASN A 90 -5.52 -1.39 8.55
C ASN A 90 -5.36 -2.90 8.58
N SER A 91 -5.84 -3.57 7.53
CA SER A 91 -5.77 -5.02 7.43
C SER A 91 -4.35 -5.51 7.19
N PHE A 92 -3.56 -4.83 6.37
CA PHE A 92 -2.13 -5.09 6.21
C PHE A 92 -1.38 -4.98 7.55
N LEU A 93 -1.60 -3.89 8.29
CA LEU A 93 -0.96 -3.68 9.60
C LEU A 93 -1.38 -4.74 10.63
N ARG A 94 -2.67 -5.13 10.63
CA ARG A 94 -3.21 -6.16 11.53
C ARG A 94 -2.63 -7.54 11.24
N CYS A 95 -2.56 -7.93 9.97
CA CYS A 95 -2.18 -9.28 9.56
C CYS A 95 -0.65 -9.51 9.57
N THR A 96 0.16 -8.45 9.67
CA THR A 96 1.62 -8.52 9.66
C THR A 96 2.22 -8.29 11.04
N THR A 97 3.35 -8.95 11.31
CA THR A 97 4.19 -8.67 12.47
C THR A 97 5.09 -7.46 12.23
N GLN A 98 5.63 -6.87 13.30
CA GLN A 98 6.59 -5.76 13.16
C GLN A 98 7.84 -6.16 12.36
N GLN A 99 8.38 -7.36 12.61
CA GLN A 99 9.56 -7.84 11.88
C GLN A 99 9.28 -7.98 10.39
N GLN A 100 8.13 -8.57 10.02
CA GLN A 100 7.69 -8.66 8.63
C GLN A 100 7.57 -7.29 7.94
N ARG A 101 7.12 -6.26 8.66
CA ARG A 101 7.07 -4.89 8.13
C ARG A 101 8.44 -4.22 8.05
N ASN A 102 9.35 -4.53 8.95
CA ASN A 102 10.75 -4.06 8.91
C ASN A 102 11.49 -4.61 7.68
N ASP A 103 11.19 -5.85 7.31
CA ASP A 103 11.82 -6.56 6.19
C ASP A 103 11.08 -6.39 4.85
N PHE A 104 9.93 -5.71 4.87
CA PHE A 104 9.09 -5.48 3.70
C PHE A 104 9.72 -4.47 2.75
#